data_AF-A0A535INB9-F1
#
_entry.id   AF-A0A535INB9-F1
#
_cell.length_a   1.000
_cell.length_b   1.000
_cell.length_c   1.000
_cell.angle_alpha   90.00
_cell.angle_beta   90.00
_cell.angle_gamma   90.00
#
_symmetry.space_group_name_H-M   'P 1'
#
loop_
_entity.id
_entity.type
_entity.pdbx_description
1 polymer ?
#
loop_
_entity_poly.entity_id
_entity_poly.type
_entity_poly.pdbx_seq_one_letter_code
_entity_poly.pdbx_strand_id
1 'polypeptide(L)'
;MVKKTPTIPDPPVFQEKTPVLHGTKFLKRGNPSRQWLLFSSLLIVGIIMLTLVSSTVLGFLKNVKFSFNPAPTPVPTLSFDVNRTAPYAGLVYTVLDAQYATSFDDDGIRTGPAIVRLNMKVTNPSSEQISVIYYDIARLIAPKLDPISPTNVTLSVGPRARSSETGWIDFSVPAGIRLDTLKLRLGSTVIGEYLVTIPFSGAFHPEKYKDRSSPQSLDINYGFPPSAPLNLVYHLSRVDIRYAYRGNQAKAGQQYYVLNFSVSNPNEVKVSPGFGYDYVRLIYNDGSTHPPIDNTLPYTFNAFAKGVNGRVVFIGPAGLGSITIDFLVQYTSAGNNYTVSL
;
A
#
# COMPACT_ATOMS: atom_id res chain seq x y z
N MET A 1 37.93 -29.28 9.09
CA MET A 1 36.52 -29.56 9.46
C MET A 1 35.67 -29.48 8.20
N VAL A 2 35.29 -30.63 7.64
CA VAL A 2 34.50 -30.72 6.39
C VAL A 2 33.02 -30.78 6.77
N LYS A 3 32.24 -29.82 6.28
CA LYS A 3 30.80 -29.65 6.55
C LYS A 3 30.02 -30.45 5.51
N LYS A 4 29.21 -31.43 5.94
CA LYS A 4 28.34 -32.26 5.07
C LYS A 4 27.19 -31.42 4.49
N THR A 5 26.96 -31.56 3.19
CA THR A 5 25.79 -31.02 2.47
C THR A 5 24.64 -32.04 2.50
N PRO A 6 23.36 -31.63 2.63
CA PRO A 6 22.20 -32.54 2.64
C PRO A 6 21.74 -32.94 1.22
N THR A 7 21.30 -34.19 1.05
CA THR A 7 20.76 -34.76 -0.19
C THR A 7 19.24 -34.62 -0.25
N ILE A 8 18.70 -34.17 -1.39
CA ILE A 8 17.26 -34.11 -1.71
C ILE A 8 16.86 -35.38 -2.48
N PRO A 9 15.75 -36.07 -2.13
CA PRO A 9 15.29 -37.27 -2.85
C PRO A 9 14.40 -36.94 -4.07
N ASP A 10 14.53 -37.77 -5.12
CA ASP A 10 13.76 -37.68 -6.38
C ASP A 10 12.30 -38.13 -6.25
N PRO A 11 11.37 -37.58 -7.06
CA PRO A 11 9.95 -37.94 -7.04
C PRO A 11 9.62 -39.26 -7.78
N PRO A 12 8.57 -40.00 -7.36
CA PRO A 12 8.21 -41.28 -7.96
C PRO A 12 7.41 -41.15 -9.28
N VAL A 13 7.74 -42.04 -10.23
CA VAL A 13 7.11 -42.20 -11.54
C VAL A 13 5.83 -43.03 -11.44
N PHE A 14 4.70 -42.52 -11.94
CA PHE A 14 3.43 -43.25 -12.09
C PHE A 14 3.40 -44.02 -13.42
N GLN A 15 3.13 -45.33 -13.36
CA GLN A 15 2.84 -46.17 -14.53
C GLN A 15 1.35 -46.55 -14.58
N GLU A 16 0.73 -46.30 -15.72
CA GLU A 16 -0.66 -46.56 -16.07
C GLU A 16 -0.87 -48.05 -16.42
N LYS A 17 -1.95 -48.67 -15.91
CA LYS A 17 -2.34 -50.06 -16.22
C LYS A 17 -3.69 -50.09 -16.93
N THR A 18 -3.70 -50.58 -18.17
CA THR A 18 -4.89 -50.87 -18.98
C THR A 18 -5.55 -52.20 -18.54
N PRO A 19 -6.88 -52.30 -18.46
CA PRO A 19 -7.56 -53.56 -18.11
C PRO A 19 -7.94 -54.42 -19.33
N VAL A 20 -7.85 -55.75 -19.18
CA VAL A 20 -8.27 -56.77 -20.15
C VAL A 20 -9.62 -57.36 -19.71
N LEU A 21 -10.56 -57.50 -20.65
CA LEU A 21 -11.89 -58.06 -20.49
C LEU A 21 -11.87 -59.60 -20.64
N HIS A 22 -12.56 -60.35 -19.77
CA HIS A 22 -12.84 -61.79 -19.96
C HIS A 22 -14.30 -62.12 -19.62
N GLY A 23 -14.88 -62.96 -20.48
CA GLY A 23 -16.32 -63.15 -20.65
C GLY A 23 -17.03 -64.16 -19.73
N THR A 24 -18.35 -64.10 -19.90
CA THR A 24 -19.50 -64.75 -19.26
C THR A 24 -19.54 -66.29 -19.24
N LYS A 25 -20.16 -66.86 -18.18
CA LYS A 25 -20.98 -68.08 -18.24
C LYS A 25 -22.18 -68.02 -17.27
N PHE A 26 -23.39 -68.26 -17.78
CA PHE A 26 -24.64 -68.42 -17.04
C PHE A 26 -24.81 -69.86 -16.54
N LEU A 27 -25.35 -70.03 -15.32
CA LEU A 27 -25.78 -71.33 -14.77
C LEU A 27 -27.23 -71.24 -14.24
N LYS A 28 -27.92 -72.38 -14.38
CA LYS A 28 -29.36 -72.61 -14.48
C LYS A 28 -30.09 -72.58 -13.12
N ARG A 29 -31.33 -72.07 -13.13
CA ARG A 29 -32.24 -71.81 -11.99
C ARG A 29 -32.78 -73.09 -11.34
N GLY A 30 -32.38 -73.36 -10.10
CA GLY A 30 -33.02 -74.33 -9.20
C GLY A 30 -34.15 -73.68 -8.39
N ASN A 31 -35.19 -74.46 -8.06
CA ASN A 31 -36.38 -73.98 -7.35
C ASN A 31 -36.00 -73.43 -5.96
N PRO A 32 -36.43 -72.22 -5.56
CA PRO A 32 -35.89 -71.57 -4.38
C PRO A 32 -36.36 -72.21 -3.07
N SER A 33 -35.42 -72.45 -2.16
CA SER A 33 -35.68 -73.00 -0.83
C SER A 33 -36.53 -72.04 0.02
N ARG A 34 -37.18 -72.58 1.06
CA ARG A 34 -38.09 -71.87 1.98
C ARG A 34 -37.53 -70.56 2.59
N GLN A 35 -36.20 -70.38 2.58
CA GLN A 35 -35.52 -69.14 2.97
C GLN A 35 -35.70 -67.99 1.96
N TRP A 36 -35.85 -68.28 0.67
CA TRP A 36 -36.06 -67.27 -0.37
C TRP A 36 -37.43 -66.59 -0.29
N LEU A 37 -38.45 -67.32 0.18
CA LEU A 37 -39.78 -66.75 0.41
C LEU A 37 -39.79 -65.75 1.58
N LEU A 38 -38.95 -65.96 2.59
CA LEU A 38 -38.78 -65.03 3.72
C LEU A 38 -38.02 -63.75 3.31
N PHE A 39 -36.98 -63.88 2.49
CA PHE A 39 -36.29 -62.70 1.93
C PHE A 39 -37.21 -61.90 0.98
N SER A 40 -38.04 -62.59 0.19
CA SER A 40 -38.99 -61.94 -0.72
C SER A 40 -40.08 -61.16 0.04
N SER A 41 -40.59 -61.69 1.16
CA SER A 41 -41.61 -60.96 1.93
C SER A 41 -41.02 -59.75 2.68
N LEU A 42 -39.81 -59.86 3.23
CA LEU A 42 -39.09 -58.73 3.83
C LEU A 42 -38.76 -57.63 2.82
N LEU A 43 -38.40 -58.00 1.58
CA LEU A 43 -38.17 -57.05 0.49
C LEU A 43 -39.47 -56.31 0.12
N ILE A 44 -40.60 -57.02 0.04
CA ILE A 44 -41.91 -56.42 -0.28
C ILE A 44 -42.33 -55.44 0.84
N VAL A 45 -42.18 -55.82 2.10
CA VAL A 45 -42.47 -54.93 3.25
C VAL A 45 -41.54 -53.71 3.23
N GLY A 46 -40.25 -53.90 2.92
CA GLY A 46 -39.29 -52.82 2.76
C GLY A 46 -39.68 -51.84 1.65
N ILE A 47 -40.14 -52.35 0.49
CA ILE A 47 -40.59 -51.52 -0.63
C ILE A 47 -41.88 -50.76 -0.27
N ILE A 48 -42.83 -51.40 0.42
CA ILE A 48 -44.08 -50.75 0.86
C ILE A 48 -43.78 -49.65 1.87
N MET A 49 -42.86 -49.87 2.81
CA MET A 49 -42.42 -48.83 3.74
C MET A 49 -41.72 -47.68 2.99
N LEU A 50 -40.89 -47.99 1.99
CA LEU A 50 -40.19 -46.98 1.20
C LEU A 50 -41.18 -46.12 0.38
N THR A 51 -42.23 -46.72 -0.20
CA THR A 51 -43.25 -45.96 -0.95
C THR A 51 -44.12 -45.12 -0.03
N LEU A 52 -44.44 -45.61 1.18
CA LEU A 52 -45.21 -44.86 2.17
C LEU A 52 -44.41 -43.65 2.71
N VAL A 53 -43.13 -43.84 3.03
CA VAL A 53 -42.23 -42.75 3.45
C VAL A 53 -41.97 -41.77 2.30
N SER A 54 -41.80 -42.26 1.07
CA SER A 54 -41.63 -41.39 -0.10
C SER A 54 -42.87 -40.53 -0.39
N SER A 55 -44.07 -41.10 -0.29
CA SER A 55 -45.32 -40.37 -0.52
C SER A 55 -45.59 -39.29 0.54
N THR A 56 -45.21 -39.52 1.79
CA THR A 56 -45.34 -38.53 2.87
C THR A 56 -44.34 -37.38 2.72
N VAL A 57 -43.09 -37.65 2.30
CA VAL A 57 -42.09 -36.61 2.01
C VAL A 57 -42.47 -35.78 0.77
N LEU A 58 -42.98 -36.41 -0.29
CA LEU A 58 -43.45 -35.69 -1.49
C LEU A 58 -44.69 -34.83 -1.21
N GLY A 59 -45.58 -35.30 -0.35
CA GLY A 59 -46.75 -34.53 0.09
C GLY A 59 -46.38 -33.30 0.92
N PHE A 60 -45.35 -33.42 1.77
CA PHE A 60 -44.82 -32.30 2.54
C PHE A 60 -44.17 -31.24 1.64
N LEU A 61 -43.35 -31.65 0.67
CA LEU A 61 -42.68 -30.75 -0.27
C LEU A 61 -43.65 -29.99 -1.19
N LYS A 62 -44.80 -30.57 -1.55
CA LYS A 62 -45.83 -29.89 -2.36
C LYS A 62 -46.52 -28.74 -1.64
N ASN A 63 -46.48 -28.71 -0.31
CA ASN A 63 -47.11 -27.66 0.51
C ASN A 63 -46.12 -26.61 1.03
N VAL A 64 -44.82 -26.76 0.73
CA VAL A 64 -43.83 -25.71 0.99
C VAL A 64 -43.96 -24.65 -0.09
N LYS A 65 -44.75 -23.61 0.20
CA LYS A 65 -44.70 -22.37 -0.57
C LYS A 65 -43.36 -21.70 -0.29
N PHE A 66 -42.41 -21.85 -1.20
CA PHE A 66 -41.23 -20.99 -1.24
C PHE A 66 -41.71 -19.58 -1.55
N SER A 67 -41.90 -18.76 -0.51
CA SER A 67 -41.92 -17.32 -0.69
C SER A 67 -40.49 -16.93 -1.04
N PHE A 68 -40.21 -16.80 -2.33
CA PHE A 68 -39.07 -16.03 -2.77
C PHE A 68 -39.33 -14.61 -2.22
N ASN A 69 -38.52 -14.18 -1.25
CA ASN A 69 -38.40 -12.75 -1.00
C ASN A 69 -38.16 -12.12 -2.38
N PRO A 70 -38.94 -11.10 -2.79
CA PRO A 70 -38.64 -10.40 -4.03
C PRO A 70 -37.16 -10.02 -4.00
N ALA A 71 -36.46 -10.23 -5.11
CA ALA A 71 -35.08 -9.79 -5.24
C ALA A 71 -35.00 -8.33 -4.75
N PRO A 72 -34.02 -7.99 -3.89
CA PRO A 72 -33.88 -6.63 -3.38
C PRO A 72 -34.01 -5.67 -4.55
N THR A 73 -34.97 -4.74 -4.48
CA THR A 73 -35.10 -3.73 -5.52
C THR A 73 -33.81 -2.92 -5.49
N PRO A 74 -33.06 -2.84 -6.61
CA PRO A 74 -31.78 -2.14 -6.62
C PRO A 74 -31.99 -0.70 -6.14
N VAL A 75 -31.25 -0.31 -5.11
CA VAL A 75 -31.32 1.07 -4.62
C VAL A 75 -30.76 1.98 -5.72
N PRO A 76 -31.52 3.00 -6.17
CA PRO A 76 -31.03 3.92 -7.18
C PRO A 76 -29.71 4.53 -6.75
N THR A 77 -28.69 4.34 -7.57
CA THR A 77 -27.35 4.86 -7.32
C THR A 77 -27.06 5.96 -8.33
N LEU A 78 -26.77 7.16 -7.83
CA LEU A 78 -26.25 8.26 -8.65
C LEU A 78 -24.73 8.10 -8.73
N SER A 79 -24.15 8.16 -9.93
CA SER A 79 -22.70 8.10 -10.13
C SER A 79 -22.19 9.39 -10.77
N PHE A 80 -20.96 9.76 -10.44
CA PHE A 80 -20.23 10.91 -10.97
C PHE A 80 -18.79 10.52 -11.26
N ASP A 81 -18.38 10.61 -12.53
CA ASP A 81 -17.00 10.34 -12.95
C ASP A 81 -16.08 11.47 -12.47
N VAL A 82 -15.01 11.11 -11.76
CA VAL A 82 -14.05 12.06 -11.17
C VAL A 82 -12.74 12.02 -11.94
N ASN A 83 -12.16 10.82 -12.07
CA ASN A 83 -10.91 10.50 -12.72
C ASN A 83 -9.75 11.50 -12.46
N ARG A 84 -9.46 11.73 -11.17
CA ARG A 84 -8.41 12.68 -10.74
C ARG A 84 -7.39 12.02 -9.83
N THR A 85 -6.14 12.40 -10.02
CA THR A 85 -4.99 11.77 -9.36
C THR A 85 -4.13 12.78 -8.60
N ALA A 86 -3.70 12.43 -7.39
CA ALA A 86 -2.70 13.17 -6.63
C ALA A 86 -1.78 12.23 -5.82
N PRO A 87 -0.51 12.61 -5.61
CA PRO A 87 0.35 11.92 -4.66
C PRO A 87 0.01 12.32 -3.22
N TYR A 88 0.16 11.38 -2.28
CA TYR A 88 0.12 11.63 -0.83
C TYR A 88 0.93 10.54 -0.12
N ALA A 89 1.76 10.91 0.86
CA ALA A 89 2.56 9.98 1.66
C ALA A 89 3.42 9.00 0.84
N GLY A 90 3.85 9.38 -0.37
CA GLY A 90 4.64 8.52 -1.27
C GLY A 90 3.81 7.51 -2.08
N LEU A 91 2.49 7.50 -1.90
CA LEU A 91 1.52 6.76 -2.73
C LEU A 91 0.89 7.69 -3.76
N VAL A 92 0.29 7.10 -4.80
CA VAL A 92 -0.48 7.80 -5.83
C VAL A 92 -1.94 7.38 -5.72
N TYR A 93 -2.82 8.32 -5.42
CA TYR A 93 -4.24 8.12 -5.26
C TYR A 93 -4.99 8.65 -6.47
N THR A 94 -5.82 7.80 -7.08
CA THR A 94 -6.76 8.18 -8.12
C THR A 94 -8.17 7.96 -7.62
N VAL A 95 -8.99 9.01 -7.59
CA VAL A 95 -10.44 8.89 -7.43
C VAL A 95 -11.00 8.62 -8.82
N LEU A 96 -11.57 7.43 -9.02
CA LEU A 96 -12.14 6.99 -10.29
C LEU A 96 -13.51 7.63 -10.47
N ASP A 97 -14.45 7.25 -9.61
CA ASP A 97 -15.81 7.78 -9.57
C ASP A 97 -16.31 7.91 -8.13
N ALA A 98 -17.37 8.69 -7.97
CA ALA A 98 -18.12 8.80 -6.73
C ALA A 98 -19.56 8.31 -6.96
N GLN A 99 -20.09 7.57 -6.00
CA GLN A 99 -21.46 7.06 -6.04
C GLN A 99 -22.23 7.55 -4.82
N TYR A 100 -23.52 7.82 -4.99
CA TYR A 100 -24.44 8.22 -3.93
C TYR A 100 -25.65 7.29 -3.93
N ALA A 101 -25.94 6.69 -2.79
CA ALA A 101 -27.11 5.83 -2.58
C ALA A 101 -27.58 5.94 -1.12
N THR A 102 -28.82 5.53 -0.84
CA THR A 102 -29.29 5.40 0.56
C THR A 102 -28.70 4.19 1.27
N SER A 103 -28.25 3.20 0.50
CA SER A 103 -27.47 2.04 0.95
C SER A 103 -26.91 1.28 -0.26
N PHE A 104 -25.84 0.54 -0.06
CA PHE A 104 -25.30 -0.48 -0.95
C PHE A 104 -25.61 -1.88 -0.41
N ASP A 105 -25.57 -2.88 -1.29
CA ASP A 105 -25.90 -4.28 -0.95
C ASP A 105 -24.86 -4.91 0.00
N ASP A 106 -23.64 -4.37 0.04
CA ASP A 106 -22.53 -4.80 0.89
C ASP A 106 -22.43 -4.00 2.21
N ASP A 107 -23.41 -3.16 2.51
CA ASP A 107 -23.45 -2.39 3.76
C ASP A 107 -23.87 -3.26 4.94
N GLY A 108 -22.88 -3.77 5.68
CA GLY A 108 -23.13 -4.45 6.95
C GLY A 108 -23.66 -3.51 8.05
N ILE A 109 -23.34 -2.21 7.98
CA ILE A 109 -23.71 -1.21 9.00
C ILE A 109 -24.09 0.10 8.31
N ARG A 110 -25.32 0.58 8.56
CA ARG A 110 -25.83 1.85 8.03
C ARG A 110 -25.70 2.92 9.09
N THR A 111 -24.82 3.88 8.85
CA THR A 111 -24.69 5.08 9.69
C THR A 111 -25.17 6.27 8.85
N GLY A 112 -26.34 6.82 9.14
CA GLY A 112 -26.85 8.01 8.44
C GLY A 112 -27.81 7.76 7.26
N PRO A 113 -28.34 8.85 6.67
CA PRO A 113 -29.44 8.79 5.70
C PRO A 113 -29.02 8.47 4.27
N ALA A 114 -27.75 8.64 3.92
CA ALA A 114 -27.17 8.25 2.64
C ALA A 114 -25.66 8.03 2.75
N ILE A 115 -25.08 7.39 1.74
CA ILE A 115 -23.66 7.06 1.65
C ILE A 115 -23.10 7.62 0.34
N VAL A 116 -21.93 8.24 0.45
CA VAL A 116 -21.07 8.52 -0.70
C VAL A 116 -19.95 7.49 -0.72
N ARG A 117 -19.90 6.66 -1.76
CA ARG A 117 -18.84 5.69 -2.02
C ARG A 117 -17.85 6.28 -3.02
N LEU A 118 -16.58 6.32 -2.66
CA LEU A 118 -15.51 6.72 -3.57
C LEU A 118 -14.81 5.46 -4.08
N ASN A 119 -14.92 5.19 -5.37
CA ASN A 119 -14.13 4.15 -6.01
C ASN A 119 -12.74 4.71 -6.33
N MET A 120 -11.71 4.00 -5.91
CA MET A 120 -10.35 4.49 -5.90
C MET A 120 -9.37 3.46 -6.45
N LYS A 121 -8.30 3.97 -7.04
CA LYS A 121 -7.08 3.22 -7.34
C LYS A 121 -5.93 3.81 -6.54
N VAL A 122 -5.19 2.96 -5.85
CA VAL A 122 -4.00 3.35 -5.09
C VAL A 122 -2.79 2.63 -5.65
N THR A 123 -1.74 3.38 -5.96
CA THR A 123 -0.48 2.83 -6.46
C THR A 123 0.64 3.12 -5.47
N ASN A 124 1.39 2.11 -5.10
CA ASN A 124 2.64 2.24 -4.36
C ASN A 124 3.82 2.12 -5.32
N PRO A 125 4.40 3.24 -5.78
CA PRO A 125 5.54 3.21 -6.67
C PRO A 125 6.85 2.84 -5.96
N SER A 126 6.88 2.79 -4.63
CA SER A 126 8.11 2.58 -3.87
C SER A 126 8.51 1.10 -3.80
N SER A 127 9.75 0.84 -3.41
CA SER A 127 10.28 -0.50 -3.14
C SER A 127 9.88 -1.05 -1.76
N GLU A 128 9.25 -0.23 -0.93
CA GLU A 128 8.87 -0.57 0.44
C GLU A 128 7.33 -0.59 0.54
N GLN A 129 6.78 -1.36 1.46
CA GLN A 129 5.36 -1.28 1.78
C GLN A 129 5.12 0.00 2.59
N ILE A 130 4.12 0.79 2.21
CA ILE A 130 3.73 2.01 2.94
C ILE A 130 2.44 1.70 3.69
N SER A 131 2.42 1.96 4.99
CA SER A 131 1.23 1.76 5.83
C SER A 131 0.40 3.04 5.89
N VAL A 132 -0.91 2.91 5.72
CA VAL A 132 -1.86 4.03 5.71
C VAL A 132 -3.13 3.65 6.44
N ILE A 133 -3.60 4.52 7.32
CA ILE A 133 -4.87 4.37 8.02
C ILE A 133 -5.87 5.37 7.44
N TYR A 134 -6.72 4.91 6.52
CA TYR A 134 -7.68 5.77 5.82
C TYR A 134 -8.60 6.56 6.76
N TYR A 135 -8.98 5.97 7.89
CA TYR A 135 -9.79 6.64 8.92
C TYR A 135 -9.12 7.86 9.54
N ASP A 136 -7.79 7.94 9.51
CA ASP A 136 -7.03 9.09 10.04
C ASP A 136 -6.76 10.14 8.96
N ILE A 137 -6.57 9.69 7.72
CA ILE A 137 -6.06 10.54 6.64
C ILE A 137 -7.13 11.02 5.66
N ALA A 138 -8.21 10.27 5.43
CA ALA A 138 -9.18 10.57 4.39
C ALA A 138 -10.37 11.32 4.97
N ARG A 139 -10.75 12.45 4.37
CA ARG A 139 -11.96 13.20 4.72
C ARG A 139 -12.72 13.58 3.46
N LEU A 140 -14.02 13.34 3.45
CA LEU A 140 -14.90 13.89 2.44
C LEU A 140 -15.28 15.31 2.85
N ILE A 141 -15.05 16.26 1.96
CA ILE A 141 -15.34 17.68 2.19
C ILE A 141 -16.56 18.04 1.36
N ALA A 142 -17.62 18.46 2.05
CA ALA A 142 -18.86 18.93 1.47
C ALA A 142 -19.08 20.41 1.84
N PRO A 143 -19.77 21.21 0.99
CA PRO A 143 -20.06 22.60 1.31
C PRO A 143 -20.86 22.74 2.61
N LYS A 144 -20.42 23.65 3.49
CA LYS A 144 -21.08 23.99 4.77
C LYS A 144 -21.22 22.83 5.76
N LEU A 145 -20.47 21.75 5.57
CA LEU A 145 -20.40 20.63 6.51
C LEU A 145 -18.99 20.51 7.07
N ASP A 146 -18.89 19.99 8.29
CA ASP A 146 -17.62 19.57 8.83
C ASP A 146 -17.01 18.43 8.00
N PRO A 147 -15.67 18.26 8.00
CA PRO A 147 -15.02 17.16 7.31
C PRO A 147 -15.57 15.80 7.76
N ILE A 148 -16.06 15.01 6.82
CA ILE A 148 -16.74 13.74 7.08
C ILE A 148 -15.70 12.62 7.08
N SER A 149 -15.68 11.82 8.16
CA SER A 149 -14.79 10.67 8.29
C SER A 149 -15.30 9.46 7.51
N PRO A 150 -14.40 8.54 7.07
CA PRO A 150 -14.82 7.28 6.47
C PRO A 150 -15.61 6.44 7.48
N THR A 151 -16.53 5.63 6.97
CA THR A 151 -17.30 4.67 7.75
C THR A 151 -17.01 3.23 7.36
N ASN A 152 -16.58 2.99 6.12
CA ASN A 152 -16.13 1.68 5.67
C ASN A 152 -15.07 1.81 4.55
N VAL A 153 -14.17 0.84 4.46
CA VAL A 153 -13.01 0.86 3.56
C VAL A 153 -12.66 -0.54 3.09
N THR A 154 -12.44 -0.74 1.79
CA THR A 154 -11.93 -2.00 1.22
C THR A 154 -10.49 -1.93 0.72
N LEU A 155 -9.93 -0.73 0.61
CA LEU A 155 -8.51 -0.54 0.28
C LEU A 155 -7.60 -1.11 1.39
N SER A 156 -6.45 -1.65 1.01
CA SER A 156 -5.49 -2.20 1.95
C SER A 156 -4.85 -1.09 2.77
N VAL A 157 -4.71 -1.32 4.08
CA VAL A 157 -3.92 -0.46 4.97
C VAL A 157 -2.42 -0.51 4.68
N GLY A 158 -1.96 -1.45 3.85
CA GLY A 158 -0.57 -1.55 3.44
C GLY A 158 -0.46 -1.94 1.96
N PRO A 159 -0.63 -0.99 1.01
CA PRO A 159 -0.45 -1.26 -0.40
C PRO A 159 0.94 -1.84 -0.68
N ARG A 160 0.99 -3.00 -1.36
CA ARG A 160 2.25 -3.72 -1.60
C ARG A 160 3.23 -2.88 -2.40
N ALA A 161 4.52 -3.07 -2.16
CA ALA A 161 5.56 -2.38 -2.92
C ALA A 161 5.42 -2.66 -4.43
N ARG A 162 5.65 -1.63 -5.26
CA ARG A 162 5.59 -1.71 -6.73
C ARG A 162 4.27 -2.25 -7.29
N SER A 163 3.15 -2.04 -6.61
CA SER A 163 1.83 -2.51 -7.08
C SER A 163 0.77 -1.42 -7.10
N SER A 164 -0.35 -1.74 -7.76
CA SER A 164 -1.59 -0.97 -7.67
C SER A 164 -2.72 -1.87 -7.19
N GLU A 165 -3.67 -1.29 -6.48
CA GLU A 165 -4.93 -1.93 -6.08
C GLU A 165 -6.10 -0.98 -6.34
N THR A 166 -7.29 -1.55 -6.43
CA THR A 166 -8.55 -0.82 -6.52
C THR A 166 -9.45 -1.25 -5.39
N GLY A 167 -10.26 -0.31 -4.91
CA GLY A 167 -11.22 -0.54 -3.84
C GLY A 167 -12.04 0.73 -3.63
N TRP A 168 -12.66 0.85 -2.47
CA TRP A 168 -13.52 1.98 -2.18
C TRP A 168 -13.41 2.44 -0.73
N ILE A 169 -13.89 3.67 -0.51
CA ILE A 169 -14.04 4.32 0.79
C ILE A 169 -15.46 4.90 0.86
N ASP A 170 -16.19 4.53 1.90
CA ASP A 170 -17.55 5.00 2.15
C ASP A 170 -17.57 6.12 3.18
N PHE A 171 -18.45 7.09 2.95
CA PHE A 171 -18.69 8.22 3.83
C PHE A 171 -20.19 8.38 4.05
N SER A 172 -20.59 8.43 5.31
CA SER A 172 -21.97 8.70 5.68
C SER A 172 -22.31 10.18 5.58
N VAL A 173 -23.33 10.51 4.79
CA VAL A 173 -23.66 11.90 4.45
C VAL A 173 -25.15 12.20 4.70
N PRO A 174 -25.51 13.48 4.88
CA PRO A 174 -26.90 13.92 4.80
C PRO A 174 -27.55 13.59 3.44
N ALA A 175 -28.87 13.48 3.42
CA ALA A 175 -29.61 13.27 2.18
C ALA A 175 -29.48 14.48 1.24
N GLY A 176 -29.44 14.23 -0.07
CA GLY A 176 -29.46 15.28 -1.10
C GLY A 176 -28.10 15.95 -1.37
N ILE A 177 -27.00 15.36 -0.92
CA ILE A 177 -25.66 15.83 -1.28
C ILE A 177 -25.46 15.76 -2.80
N ARG A 178 -24.83 16.81 -3.34
CA ARG A 178 -24.42 16.89 -4.74
C ARG A 178 -22.96 16.45 -4.91
N LEU A 179 -22.77 15.35 -5.64
CA LEU A 179 -21.44 14.75 -5.87
C LEU A 179 -20.44 15.72 -6.51
N ASP A 180 -20.87 16.52 -7.48
CA ASP A 180 -20.02 17.46 -8.20
C ASP A 180 -19.44 18.58 -7.31
N THR A 181 -20.01 18.80 -6.12
CA THR A 181 -19.55 19.81 -5.16
C THR A 181 -18.54 19.28 -4.14
N LEU A 182 -18.32 17.97 -4.12
CA LEU A 182 -17.51 17.29 -3.13
C LEU A 182 -16.00 17.35 -3.47
N LYS A 183 -15.19 17.12 -2.43
CA LYS A 183 -13.74 16.96 -2.55
C LYS A 183 -13.29 15.84 -1.63
N LEU A 184 -12.30 15.06 -2.06
CA LEU A 184 -11.53 14.19 -1.18
C LEU A 184 -10.35 14.99 -0.63
N ARG A 185 -10.15 14.98 0.69
CA ARG A 185 -8.97 15.51 1.35
C ARG A 185 -8.20 14.37 2.01
N LEU A 186 -6.91 14.29 1.70
CA LEU A 186 -5.95 13.35 2.29
C LEU A 186 -4.98 14.14 3.20
N GLY A 187 -4.68 13.56 4.36
CA GLY A 187 -3.78 14.12 5.36
C GLY A 187 -4.45 14.33 6.72
N SER A 188 -3.70 14.07 7.78
CA SER A 188 -4.15 14.23 9.15
C SER A 188 -3.99 15.67 9.63
N THR A 189 -5.10 16.33 9.92
CA THR A 189 -5.11 17.65 10.56
C THR A 189 -4.69 17.58 12.03
N VAL A 190 -4.78 16.42 12.67
CA VAL A 190 -4.45 16.22 14.09
C VAL A 190 -2.94 16.34 14.31
N ILE A 191 -2.14 15.76 13.43
CA ILE A 191 -0.66 15.84 13.48
C ILE A 191 -0.09 16.91 12.55
N GLY A 192 -0.95 17.71 11.91
CA GLY A 192 -0.58 18.89 11.13
C GLY A 192 0.10 18.56 9.80
N GLU A 193 -0.32 17.50 9.11
CA GLU A 193 0.23 17.14 7.80
C GLU A 193 -0.11 18.16 6.72
N TYR A 194 0.74 18.22 5.69
CA TYR A 194 0.42 18.90 4.46
C TYR A 194 -0.70 18.17 3.72
N LEU A 195 -1.84 18.86 3.56
CA LEU A 195 -3.08 18.27 3.07
C LEU A 195 -3.15 18.28 1.53
N VAL A 196 -3.60 17.16 0.98
CA VAL A 196 -3.84 16.98 -0.46
C VAL A 196 -5.34 16.98 -0.69
N THR A 197 -5.85 17.94 -1.45
CA THR A 197 -7.28 18.03 -1.81
C THR A 197 -7.49 17.75 -3.29
N ILE A 198 -8.36 16.79 -3.60
CA ILE A 198 -8.81 16.39 -4.92
C ILE A 198 -10.30 16.77 -5.05
N PRO A 199 -10.64 17.89 -5.74
CA PRO A 199 -12.03 18.24 -5.98
C PRO A 199 -12.64 17.31 -7.03
N PHE A 200 -13.94 17.03 -6.97
CA PHE A 200 -14.59 16.12 -7.93
C PHE A 200 -14.87 16.83 -9.25
N SER A 201 -15.20 18.13 -9.21
CA SER A 201 -15.38 18.97 -10.40
C SER A 201 -14.49 20.23 -10.36
N GLY A 202 -14.56 21.06 -11.41
CA GLY A 202 -13.85 22.34 -11.49
C GLY A 202 -12.33 22.22 -11.68
N ALA A 203 -11.61 23.33 -11.49
CA ALA A 203 -10.16 23.39 -11.69
C ALA A 203 -9.41 22.52 -10.68
N PHE A 204 -8.41 21.77 -11.16
CA PHE A 204 -7.56 20.93 -10.35
C PHE A 204 -6.12 20.96 -10.87
N HIS A 205 -5.19 21.25 -9.94
CA HIS A 205 -3.77 21.49 -10.20
C HIS A 205 -2.93 20.47 -9.42
N PRO A 206 -2.85 19.20 -9.86
CA PRO A 206 -2.13 18.14 -9.14
C PRO A 206 -0.62 18.39 -9.05
N GLU A 207 -0.06 19.19 -9.95
CA GLU A 207 1.35 19.57 -10.00
C GLU A 207 1.86 20.20 -8.70
N LYS A 208 1.00 20.90 -7.95
CA LYS A 208 1.38 21.52 -6.67
C LYS A 208 1.74 20.52 -5.57
N TYR A 209 1.34 19.26 -5.74
CA TYR A 209 1.63 18.17 -4.81
C TYR A 209 2.79 17.29 -5.28
N LYS A 210 3.33 17.54 -6.49
CA LYS A 210 4.42 16.73 -7.02
C LYS A 210 5.74 17.12 -6.39
N ASP A 211 6.58 16.12 -6.19
CA ASP A 211 7.98 16.33 -5.82
C ASP A 211 8.71 17.04 -6.97
N ARG A 212 9.73 17.84 -6.61
CA ARG A 212 10.63 18.51 -7.55
C ARG A 212 12.07 18.07 -7.32
N SER A 213 12.91 18.23 -8.33
CA SER A 213 14.33 17.95 -8.22
C SER A 213 15.14 19.12 -8.74
N SER A 214 16.21 19.44 -8.01
CA SER A 214 17.16 20.49 -8.35
C SER A 214 18.51 19.85 -8.70
N PRO A 215 18.92 19.85 -9.99
CA PRO A 215 20.21 19.29 -10.40
C PRO A 215 21.37 20.10 -9.81
N GLN A 216 22.43 19.42 -9.41
CA GLN A 216 23.61 20.01 -8.78
C GLN A 216 24.87 19.48 -9.44
N SER A 217 25.95 20.26 -9.35
CA SER A 217 27.29 19.86 -9.79
C SER A 217 28.32 20.44 -8.83
N LEU A 218 28.17 20.13 -7.55
CA LEU A 218 29.00 20.64 -6.47
C LEU A 218 29.95 19.56 -5.96
N ASP A 219 31.25 19.81 -6.07
CA ASP A 219 32.30 19.01 -5.45
C ASP A 219 32.73 19.64 -4.13
N ILE A 220 32.74 18.82 -3.08
CA ILE A 220 33.10 19.21 -1.72
C ILE A 220 34.31 18.38 -1.30
N ASN A 221 35.43 19.06 -1.09
CA ASN A 221 36.64 18.47 -0.51
C ASN A 221 36.57 18.63 1.01
N TYR A 222 36.28 17.53 1.69
CA TYR A 222 36.15 17.49 3.14
C TYR A 222 37.41 16.91 3.77
N GLY A 223 38.26 17.79 4.32
CA GLY A 223 39.48 17.42 5.05
C GLY A 223 39.20 17.11 6.53
N PHE A 224 39.69 15.96 7.03
CA PHE A 224 39.54 15.53 8.41
C PHE A 224 40.54 14.41 8.78
N PRO A 225 40.76 14.08 10.07
CA PRO A 225 40.66 14.99 11.22
C PRO A 225 41.79 16.04 11.19
N PRO A 226 41.73 17.12 11.99
CA PRO A 226 42.76 18.18 12.01
C PRO A 226 44.19 17.69 12.20
N SER A 227 44.36 16.52 12.81
CA SER A 227 45.64 15.88 13.08
C SER A 227 46.22 15.06 11.93
N ALA A 228 45.49 14.86 10.82
CA ALA A 228 45.96 14.10 9.66
C ALA A 228 45.43 14.69 8.34
N PRO A 229 46.22 14.67 7.26
CA PRO A 229 45.82 15.24 5.98
C PRO A 229 44.92 14.27 5.17
N LEU A 230 43.87 13.71 5.79
CA LEU A 230 42.92 12.86 5.05
C LEU A 230 41.80 13.72 4.46
N ASN A 231 41.30 13.30 3.30
CA ASN A 231 40.23 14.00 2.59
C ASN A 231 39.17 13.03 2.05
N LEU A 232 37.91 13.43 2.02
CA LEU A 232 36.87 12.79 1.20
C LEU A 232 36.35 13.78 0.18
N VAL A 233 36.09 13.29 -1.03
CA VAL A 233 35.50 14.09 -2.10
C VAL A 233 34.03 13.71 -2.24
N TYR A 234 33.13 14.60 -1.82
CA TYR A 234 31.69 14.44 -1.97
C TYR A 234 31.23 15.18 -3.22
N HIS A 235 30.59 14.46 -4.14
CA HIS A 235 29.94 15.04 -5.31
C HIS A 235 28.43 15.07 -5.08
N LEU A 236 27.85 16.27 -4.91
CA LEU A 236 26.40 16.47 -4.86
C LEU A 236 25.86 16.63 -6.28
N SER A 237 25.07 15.65 -6.70
CA SER A 237 24.51 15.60 -8.06
C SER A 237 23.08 16.14 -8.16
N ARG A 238 22.31 16.07 -7.07
CA ARG A 238 20.91 16.51 -7.05
C ARG A 238 20.36 16.66 -5.64
N VAL A 239 19.45 17.61 -5.47
CA VAL A 239 18.57 17.71 -4.30
C VAL A 239 17.14 17.41 -4.74
N ASP A 240 16.53 16.36 -4.19
CA ASP A 240 15.09 16.13 -4.37
C ASP A 240 14.33 16.80 -3.23
N ILE A 241 13.26 17.50 -3.58
CA ILE A 241 12.43 18.29 -2.67
C ILE A 241 11.04 17.69 -2.70
N ARG A 242 10.66 17.06 -1.59
CA ARG A 242 9.54 16.12 -1.56
C ARG A 242 8.53 16.45 -0.48
N TYR A 243 7.26 16.12 -0.72
CA TYR A 243 6.22 16.19 0.31
C TYR A 243 6.13 14.91 1.14
N ALA A 244 6.78 13.83 0.72
CA ALA A 244 6.79 12.58 1.46
C ALA A 244 8.15 11.89 1.42
N TYR A 245 8.46 11.16 2.49
CA TYR A 245 9.64 10.31 2.58
C TYR A 245 9.32 9.01 3.35
N ARG A 246 9.57 7.86 2.71
CA ARG A 246 9.32 6.52 3.28
C ARG A 246 7.93 6.36 3.93
N GLY A 247 6.88 6.77 3.21
CA GLY A 247 5.51 6.65 3.71
C GLY A 247 5.06 7.76 4.66
N ASN A 248 5.95 8.68 5.07
CA ASN A 248 5.59 9.79 5.95
C ASN A 248 5.34 11.06 5.13
N GLN A 249 4.19 11.70 5.33
CA GLN A 249 3.88 13.00 4.76
C GLN A 249 4.53 14.11 5.59
N ALA A 250 5.08 15.13 4.92
CA ALA A 250 5.61 16.31 5.58
C ALA A 250 4.48 17.10 6.27
N LYS A 251 4.82 17.82 7.34
CA LYS A 251 3.87 18.73 7.99
C LYS A 251 3.58 19.96 7.12
N ALA A 252 2.48 20.64 7.41
CA ALA A 252 2.15 21.91 6.77
C ALA A 252 3.32 22.89 6.91
N GLY A 253 3.72 23.49 5.78
CA GLY A 253 4.87 24.40 5.74
C GLY A 253 6.24 23.72 5.75
N GLN A 254 6.31 22.39 5.63
CA GLN A 254 7.58 21.63 5.58
C GLN A 254 7.73 20.82 4.29
N GLN A 255 8.97 20.54 3.92
CA GLN A 255 9.36 19.62 2.84
C GLN A 255 10.58 18.79 3.26
N TYR A 256 10.72 17.62 2.67
CA TYR A 256 11.93 16.81 2.76
C TYR A 256 12.94 17.26 1.70
N TYR A 257 14.20 17.35 2.10
CA TYR A 257 15.34 17.66 1.24
C TYR A 257 16.26 16.44 1.20
N VAL A 258 16.30 15.75 0.06
CA VAL A 258 17.10 14.54 -0.17
C VAL A 258 18.31 14.91 -0.99
N LEU A 259 19.46 15.01 -0.34
CA LEU A 259 20.74 15.32 -0.98
C LEU A 259 21.34 14.01 -1.50
N ASN A 260 21.58 13.91 -2.80
CA ASN A 260 22.11 12.71 -3.46
C ASN A 260 23.60 12.87 -3.74
N PHE A 261 24.42 12.14 -2.99
CA PHE A 261 25.87 12.21 -3.05
C PHE A 261 26.49 10.98 -3.72
N SER A 262 27.64 11.20 -4.34
CA SER A 262 28.62 10.17 -4.64
C SER A 262 29.94 10.55 -3.97
N VAL A 263 30.56 9.63 -3.24
CA VAL A 263 31.73 9.94 -2.39
C VAL A 263 32.93 9.11 -2.82
N SER A 264 34.08 9.78 -2.92
CA SER A 264 35.35 9.13 -3.21
C SER A 264 36.33 9.33 -2.05
N ASN A 265 37.06 8.27 -1.73
CA ASN A 265 38.16 8.28 -0.79
C ASN A 265 39.48 8.23 -1.58
N PRO A 266 40.14 9.38 -1.84
CA PRO A 266 41.43 9.39 -2.53
C PRO A 266 42.60 8.87 -1.68
N ASN A 267 42.39 8.65 -0.37
CA ASN A 267 43.47 8.25 0.52
C ASN A 267 43.85 6.76 0.32
N GLU A 268 45.10 6.45 0.62
CA GLU A 268 45.67 5.08 0.67
C GLU A 268 45.16 4.25 1.84
N VAL A 269 44.39 4.85 2.74
CA VAL A 269 43.85 4.22 3.94
C VAL A 269 42.33 4.30 3.97
N LYS A 270 41.73 3.37 4.70
CA LYS A 270 40.31 3.44 5.05
C LYS A 270 40.08 4.61 6.01
N VAL A 271 39.05 5.42 5.76
CA VAL A 271 38.75 6.62 6.55
C VAL A 271 37.32 6.62 7.08
N SER A 272 37.09 7.36 8.17
CA SER A 272 35.79 7.56 8.81
C SER A 272 35.61 9.06 9.08
N PRO A 273 34.70 9.76 8.38
CA PRO A 273 34.53 11.22 8.48
C PRO A 273 34.00 11.71 9.83
N GLY A 274 33.37 10.83 10.60
CA GLY A 274 32.80 11.17 11.90
C GLY A 274 32.30 9.93 12.63
N PHE A 275 31.58 10.15 13.73
CA PHE A 275 30.95 9.07 14.50
C PHE A 275 29.64 8.64 13.84
N GLY A 276 29.60 7.39 13.39
CA GLY A 276 28.39 6.82 12.78
C GLY A 276 27.95 7.56 11.52
N TYR A 277 26.65 7.82 11.42
CA TYR A 277 25.99 8.42 10.24
C TYR A 277 25.75 9.93 10.38
N ASP A 278 26.31 10.58 11.40
CA ASP A 278 25.92 11.93 11.81
C ASP A 278 27.06 12.96 11.61
N TYR A 279 27.43 13.19 10.35
CA TYR A 279 28.56 14.06 9.99
C TYR A 279 28.23 15.13 8.93
N VAL A 280 26.95 15.24 8.54
CA VAL A 280 26.45 16.27 7.62
C VAL A 280 25.35 17.05 8.32
N ARG A 281 25.33 18.37 8.15
CA ARG A 281 24.32 19.28 8.70
C ARG A 281 23.69 20.10 7.59
N LEU A 282 22.42 20.41 7.78
CA LEU A 282 21.69 21.36 6.95
C LEU A 282 21.48 22.66 7.71
N ILE A 283 21.84 23.77 7.08
CA ILE A 283 21.52 25.12 7.51
C ILE A 283 20.56 25.70 6.47
N TYR A 284 19.54 26.39 6.93
CA TYR A 284 18.62 27.13 6.07
C TYR A 284 18.28 28.46 6.76
N ASN A 285 18.00 29.49 5.95
CA ASN A 285 17.72 30.85 6.41
C ASN A 285 18.81 31.41 7.36
N ASP A 286 20.08 31.07 7.12
CA ASP A 286 21.24 31.44 7.96
C ASP A 286 21.08 31.11 9.46
N GLY A 287 20.24 30.09 9.77
CA GLY A 287 19.92 29.68 11.13
C GLY A 287 20.87 28.62 11.71
N SER A 288 20.38 27.88 12.71
CA SER A 288 21.12 26.79 13.34
C SER A 288 21.32 25.59 12.40
N THR A 289 22.32 24.77 12.69
CA THR A 289 22.54 23.48 12.01
C THR A 289 21.47 22.46 12.41
N HIS A 290 20.99 21.67 11.44
CA HIS A 290 20.02 20.60 11.65
C HIS A 290 20.64 19.25 11.31
N PRO A 291 20.44 18.21 12.15
CA PRO A 291 20.90 16.85 11.85
C PRO A 291 20.02 16.19 10.78
N PRO A 292 20.52 15.17 10.08
CA PRO A 292 19.73 14.42 9.12
C PRO A 292 18.70 13.55 9.84
N ILE A 293 17.56 13.34 9.19
CA ILE A 293 16.53 12.38 9.64
C ILE A 293 16.77 10.97 9.07
N ASP A 294 17.57 10.87 8.01
CA ASP A 294 18.01 9.61 7.41
C ASP A 294 19.33 9.84 6.67
N ASN A 295 20.23 8.87 6.72
CA ASN A 295 21.51 8.91 6.01
C ASN A 295 21.92 7.50 5.60
N THR A 296 22.11 7.30 4.29
CA THR A 296 22.50 6.01 3.72
C THR A 296 23.96 5.98 3.29
N LEU A 297 24.69 7.09 3.42
CA LEU A 297 26.14 7.07 3.20
C LEU A 297 26.80 6.17 4.24
N PRO A 298 27.87 5.44 3.89
CA PRO A 298 28.54 4.62 4.87
C PRO A 298 29.24 5.50 5.91
N TYR A 299 29.48 4.93 7.10
CA TYR A 299 30.29 5.57 8.13
C TYR A 299 31.79 5.35 7.90
N THR A 300 32.18 4.40 7.06
CA THR A 300 33.58 4.15 6.65
C THR A 300 33.71 4.01 5.14
N PHE A 301 34.80 4.55 4.60
CA PHE A 301 35.14 4.47 3.18
C PHE A 301 36.47 3.75 3.01
N ASN A 302 36.49 2.68 2.22
CA ASN A 302 37.72 1.93 1.93
C ASN A 302 38.75 2.80 1.20
N ALA A 303 40.03 2.49 1.35
CA ALA A 303 41.11 3.14 0.60
C ALA A 303 40.80 3.14 -0.91
N PHE A 304 41.05 4.26 -1.57
CA PHE A 304 40.80 4.45 -3.01
C PHE A 304 39.37 4.17 -3.50
N ALA A 305 38.37 4.11 -2.60
CA ALA A 305 36.98 3.94 -3.01
C ALA A 305 36.56 5.10 -3.93
N LYS A 306 35.84 4.79 -5.00
CA LYS A 306 35.34 5.78 -5.96
C LYS A 306 33.84 5.68 -6.10
N GLY A 307 33.18 6.83 -6.10
CA GLY A 307 31.77 6.94 -6.47
C GLY A 307 30.80 6.17 -5.57
N VAL A 308 31.08 6.09 -4.27
CA VAL A 308 30.19 5.42 -3.31
C VAL A 308 28.93 6.27 -3.14
N ASN A 309 27.81 5.76 -3.65
CA ASN A 309 26.55 6.50 -3.65
C ASN A 309 25.85 6.43 -2.30
N GLY A 310 25.18 7.51 -1.93
CA GLY A 310 24.26 7.54 -0.81
C GLY A 310 23.47 8.84 -0.79
N ARG A 311 22.52 8.91 0.14
CA ARG A 311 21.71 10.10 0.32
C ARG A 311 21.69 10.53 1.78
N VAL A 312 21.54 11.83 1.98
CA VAL A 312 21.32 12.43 3.29
C VAL A 312 20.00 13.18 3.22
N VAL A 313 19.10 12.93 4.16
CA VAL A 313 17.75 13.47 4.15
C VAL A 313 17.53 14.37 5.34
N PHE A 314 16.95 15.53 5.08
CA PHE A 314 16.56 16.50 6.08
C PHE A 314 15.08 16.85 5.91
N ILE A 315 14.49 17.43 6.96
CA ILE A 315 13.19 18.09 6.90
C ILE A 315 13.37 19.56 7.29
N GLY A 316 12.73 20.45 6.56
CA GLY A 316 12.84 21.89 6.78
C GLY A 316 11.64 22.66 6.23
N PRO A 317 11.64 24.00 6.34
CA PRO A 317 10.60 24.85 5.78
C PRO A 317 10.39 24.60 4.29
N ALA A 318 9.15 24.67 3.81
CA ALA A 318 8.85 24.59 2.39
C ALA A 318 9.29 25.88 1.66
N GLY A 319 9.54 25.76 0.36
CA GLY A 319 9.78 26.94 -0.50
C GLY A 319 11.18 27.57 -0.37
N LEU A 320 12.14 26.89 0.25
CA LEU A 320 13.53 27.35 0.26
C LEU A 320 14.07 27.48 -1.17
N GLY A 321 14.74 28.60 -1.44
CA GLY A 321 15.48 28.87 -2.69
C GLY A 321 16.97 28.50 -2.60
N SER A 322 17.49 28.31 -1.38
CA SER A 322 18.83 27.76 -1.15
C SER A 322 18.91 27.06 0.20
N ILE A 323 19.91 26.21 0.35
CA ILE A 323 20.31 25.54 1.59
C ILE A 323 21.83 25.59 1.71
N THR A 324 22.34 25.46 2.92
CA THR A 324 23.78 25.39 3.18
C THR A 324 24.11 24.08 3.86
N ILE A 325 25.18 23.43 3.41
CA ILE A 325 25.68 22.16 3.95
C ILE A 325 26.90 22.48 4.81
N ASP A 326 26.93 21.92 6.01
CA ASP A 326 28.10 21.95 6.91
C ASP A 326 28.50 20.49 7.23
N PHE A 327 29.81 20.22 7.24
CA PHE A 327 30.34 18.91 7.60
C PHE A 327 30.89 18.96 9.02
N LEU A 328 30.71 17.88 9.79
CA LEU A 328 31.20 17.82 11.17
C LEU A 328 32.47 16.98 11.31
N VAL A 329 33.44 17.54 12.04
CA VAL A 329 34.58 16.83 12.62
C VAL A 329 34.27 16.59 14.11
N GLN A 330 34.14 15.33 14.53
CA GLN A 330 33.95 14.94 15.94
C GLN A 330 32.90 15.80 16.68
N TYR A 331 31.71 15.95 16.09
CA TYR A 331 30.56 16.74 16.59
C TYR A 331 30.67 18.27 16.48
N THR A 332 31.78 18.81 16.00
CA THR A 332 31.97 20.25 15.76
C THR A 332 32.01 20.56 14.28
N SER A 333 31.59 21.76 13.86
CA SER A 333 31.67 22.17 12.45
C SER A 333 33.12 22.09 11.96
N ALA A 334 33.31 21.61 10.73
CA ALA A 334 34.58 21.60 10.04
C ALA A 334 35.01 22.99 9.54
N GLY A 335 34.18 24.02 9.78
CA GLY A 335 34.46 25.41 9.46
C GLY A 335 34.19 25.79 8.01
N ASN A 336 33.56 24.91 7.21
CA ASN A 336 33.24 25.17 5.81
C ASN A 336 31.74 24.98 5.53
N ASN A 337 31.12 26.05 5.04
CA ASN A 337 29.73 26.08 4.65
C ASN A 337 29.62 26.07 3.11
N TYR A 338 28.82 25.15 2.58
CA TYR A 338 28.62 24.99 1.13
C TYR A 338 27.18 25.32 0.76
N THR A 339 26.95 26.48 0.15
CA THR A 339 25.61 26.92 -0.26
C THR A 339 25.20 26.29 -1.60
N VAL A 340 23.96 25.82 -1.65
CA VAL A 340 23.33 25.11 -2.77
C VAL A 340 22.03 25.81 -3.11
N SER A 341 21.87 26.23 -4.36
CA SER A 341 20.63 26.82 -4.88
C SER A 341 19.64 25.72 -5.28
N LEU A 342 18.34 25.94 -5.02
CA LEU A 342 17.28 24.92 -5.13
C LEU A 342 16.24 25.16 -6.23
#